data_AF-A0A2H1FER5-F1
#
_entry.id   AF-A0A2H1FER5-F1
#
_cell.length_a   1.000
_cell.length_b   1.000
_cell.length_c   1.000
_cell.angle_alpha   90.00
_cell.angle_beta   90.00
_cell.angle_gamma   90.00
#
_symmetry.space_group_name_H-M   'P 1'
#
loop_
_entity.id
_entity.type
_entity.pdbx_description
1 polymer ?
#
loop_
_entity_poly.entity_id
_entity_poly.type
_entity_poly.pdbx_seq_one_letter_code
_entity_poly.pdbx_strand_id
1 'polypeptide(L)'
;MQLRNKYYKYFQEMSGIIGISEIDLKEKIGNLHVGDKFETQTYTMHVKKISESNGQVLYHVCLYDGTGKLIRNDPIFLSRPKRQKYM
;
A
#
# COMPACT_ATOMS: atom_id res chain seq x y z
N MET A 1 0.37 17.43 -10.48
CA MET A 1 1.50 16.99 -9.62
C MET A 1 1.08 16.42 -8.24
N GLN A 2 -0.21 16.42 -7.87
CA GLN A 2 -0.66 16.11 -6.50
C GLN A 2 -1.00 14.63 -6.20
N LEU A 3 -1.48 13.86 -7.18
CA LEU A 3 -1.91 12.45 -6.97
C LEU A 3 -0.77 11.52 -6.56
N ARG A 4 0.44 11.76 -7.09
CA ARG A 4 1.64 10.93 -6.84
C ARG A 4 2.09 10.94 -5.37
N ASN A 5 2.04 12.07 -4.69
CA ASN A 5 2.37 12.14 -3.27
C ASN A 5 1.24 11.61 -2.38
N LYS A 6 -0.03 11.70 -2.84
CA LYS A 6 -1.20 11.25 -2.08
C LYS A 6 -1.15 9.74 -1.79
N TYR A 7 -0.86 8.92 -2.80
CA TYR A 7 -0.86 7.46 -2.64
C TYR A 7 0.38 6.93 -1.90
N TYR A 8 1.52 7.63 -1.97
CA TYR A 8 2.64 7.31 -1.08
C TYR A 8 2.32 7.71 0.37
N LYS A 9 1.64 8.84 0.61
CA LYS A 9 1.21 9.21 1.97
C LYS A 9 0.33 8.14 2.61
N TYR A 10 -0.59 7.54 1.85
CA TYR A 10 -1.43 6.44 2.35
C TYR A 10 -0.64 5.20 2.73
N PHE A 11 0.43 4.90 1.99
CA PHE A 11 1.37 3.85 2.39
C PHE A 11 2.04 4.14 3.74
N GLN A 12 2.50 5.37 3.95
CA GLN A 12 3.10 5.79 5.22
C GLN A 12 2.10 5.72 6.38
N GLU A 13 0.87 6.19 6.16
CA GLU A 13 -0.21 6.11 7.15
C GLU A 13 -0.54 4.65 7.51
N MET A 14 -0.57 3.73 6.52
CA MET A 14 -0.78 2.30 6.79
C MET A 14 0.35 1.69 7.61
N SER A 15 1.61 2.00 7.29
CA SER A 15 2.76 1.57 8.08
C SER A 15 2.63 2.01 9.55
N GLY A 16 2.21 3.26 9.78
CA GLY A 16 1.93 3.78 11.13
C GLY A 16 0.78 3.08 11.84
N ILE A 17 -0.33 2.80 11.16
CA ILE A 17 -1.50 2.11 11.76
C ILE A 17 -1.13 0.68 12.20
N ILE A 18 -0.42 -0.04 11.34
CA ILE A 18 -0.10 -1.46 11.55
C ILE A 18 1.09 -1.62 12.49
N GLY A 19 1.89 -0.56 12.68
CA GLY A 19 3.04 -0.55 13.56
C GLY A 19 4.24 -1.30 13.00
N ILE A 20 4.39 -1.35 11.67
CA ILE A 20 5.54 -1.97 10.99
C ILE A 20 6.29 -0.93 10.16
N SER A 21 7.60 -1.12 9.97
CA SER A 21 8.41 -0.15 9.21
C SER A 21 7.95 -0.06 7.75
N GLU A 22 8.16 1.09 7.11
CA GLU A 22 7.88 1.26 5.68
C GLU A 22 8.66 0.25 4.82
N ILE A 23 9.86 -0.15 5.24
CA ILE A 23 10.69 -1.12 4.50
C ILE A 23 10.05 -2.50 4.56
N ASP A 24 9.70 -2.97 5.76
CA ASP A 24 9.09 -4.29 5.94
C ASP A 24 7.71 -4.37 5.27
N LEU A 25 6.93 -3.29 5.36
CA LEU A 25 5.62 -3.22 4.72
C LEU A 25 5.76 -3.28 3.19
N LYS A 26 6.76 -2.56 2.64
CA LYS A 26 7.05 -2.59 1.20
C LYS A 26 7.42 -3.99 0.74
N GLU A 27 8.32 -4.68 1.44
CA GLU A 27 8.73 -6.03 1.08
C GLU A 27 7.57 -7.01 1.13
N LYS A 28 6.76 -6.94 2.20
CA LYS A 28 5.57 -7.77 2.34
C LYS A 28 4.60 -7.54 1.19
N ILE A 29 4.12 -6.31 0.97
CA ILE A 29 3.15 -6.03 -0.10
C ILE A 29 3.75 -6.28 -1.48
N GLY A 30 5.02 -5.96 -1.69
CA GLY A 30 5.71 -6.17 -2.97
C GLY A 30 5.74 -7.63 -3.42
N ASN A 31 5.66 -8.56 -2.47
CA ASN A 31 5.61 -10.01 -2.73
C ASN A 31 4.18 -10.57 -2.80
N LEU A 32 3.13 -9.75 -2.61
CA LEU A 32 1.74 -10.20 -2.67
C LEU A 32 1.16 -10.07 -4.10
N HIS A 33 0.38 -11.06 -4.49
CA HIS A 33 -0.47 -11.03 -5.68
C HIS A 33 -1.90 -10.58 -5.36
N VAL A 34 -2.69 -10.30 -6.39
CA VAL A 34 -4.11 -9.97 -6.23
C VAL A 34 -4.83 -11.17 -5.63
N GLY A 35 -5.56 -10.94 -4.54
CA GLY A 35 -6.21 -12.00 -3.77
C GLY A 35 -5.43 -12.42 -2.53
N ASP A 36 -4.14 -12.12 -2.45
CA ASP A 36 -3.33 -12.47 -1.30
C ASP A 36 -3.58 -11.51 -0.13
N LYS A 37 -3.35 -12.04 1.08
CA LYS A 37 -3.40 -11.28 2.32
C LYS A 37 -2.13 -11.43 3.12
N PHE A 38 -1.85 -10.39 3.90
CA PHE A 38 -0.82 -10.37 4.93
C PHE A 38 -1.49 -10.04 6.27
N GLU A 39 -1.16 -10.79 7.31
CA GLU A 39 -1.74 -10.65 8.65
C GLU A 39 -0.67 -10.20 9.65
N THR A 40 -1.04 -9.28 10.52
CA THR A 40 -0.34 -8.97 11.76
C THR A 40 -1.16 -9.47 12.94
N GLN A 41 -0.64 -9.29 14.17
CA GLN A 41 -1.37 -9.63 15.38
C GLN A 41 -2.73 -8.91 15.50
N THR A 42 -2.87 -7.74 14.89
CA THR A 42 -4.02 -6.85 15.10
C THR A 42 -4.75 -6.47 13.81
N TYR A 43 -4.15 -6.71 12.63
CA TYR A 43 -4.71 -6.28 11.36
C TYR A 43 -4.53 -7.33 10.26
N THR A 44 -5.46 -7.37 9.33
CA THR A 44 -5.35 -8.13 8.08
C THR A 44 -5.34 -7.18 6.91
N MET A 45 -4.36 -7.31 6.02
CA MET A 45 -4.27 -6.53 4.79
C MET A 45 -4.49 -7.43 3.59
N HIS A 46 -5.29 -6.97 2.63
CA HIS A 46 -5.61 -7.70 1.41
C HIS A 46 -5.29 -6.88 0.17
N VAL A 47 -4.64 -7.48 -0.83
CA VAL A 47 -4.38 -6.83 -2.12
C VAL A 47 -5.54 -7.12 -3.07
N LYS A 48 -6.36 -6.10 -3.32
CA LYS A 48 -7.55 -6.23 -4.18
C LYS A 48 -7.24 -6.09 -5.66
N LYS A 49 -6.29 -5.23 -6.00
CA LYS A 49 -5.92 -4.94 -7.39
C LYS A 49 -4.51 -4.39 -7.42
N ILE A 50 -3.77 -4.74 -8.47
CA ILE A 50 -2.50 -4.11 -8.82
C ILE A 50 -2.69 -3.46 -10.19
N SER A 51 -2.25 -2.23 -10.34
CA SER A 51 -2.30 -1.51 -11.61
C SER A 51 -0.96 -0.83 -11.87
N GLU A 52 -0.52 -0.86 -13.12
CA GLU A 52 0.68 -0.17 -13.54
C GLU A 52 0.31 1.05 -14.39
N SER A 53 0.96 2.18 -14.14
CA SER A 53 0.82 3.37 -14.96
C SER A 53 2.13 4.14 -14.98
N ASN A 54 2.67 4.38 -16.18
CA ASN A 54 3.91 5.16 -16.38
C ASN A 54 5.10 4.61 -15.57
N GLY A 55 5.29 3.28 -15.57
CA GLY A 55 6.38 2.62 -14.85
C GLY A 55 6.26 2.67 -13.32
N GLN A 56 5.06 2.95 -12.80
CA GLN A 56 4.76 2.95 -11.37
C GLN A 56 3.64 1.95 -11.09
N VAL A 57 3.87 1.10 -10.10
CA VAL A 57 2.91 0.09 -9.65
C VAL A 57 2.09 0.64 -8.48
N LEU A 58 0.78 0.75 -8.67
CA LEU A 58 -0.20 1.17 -7.69
C LEU A 58 -0.95 -0.05 -7.16
N TYR A 59 -0.88 -0.25 -5.85
CA TYR A 59 -1.54 -1.36 -5.15
C TYR A 59 -2.82 -0.85 -4.50
N HIS A 60 -3.95 -1.49 -4.77
CA HIS A 60 -5.20 -1.23 -4.06
C HIS A 60 -5.32 -2.23 -2.92
N VAL A 61 -5.27 -1.73 -1.70
CA VAL A 61 -5.19 -2.55 -0.49
C VAL A 61 -6.35 -2.24 0.45
N CYS A 62 -6.90 -3.30 1.04
CA CYS A 62 -7.89 -3.22 2.10
C CYS A 62 -7.23 -3.59 3.43
N LEU A 63 -7.43 -2.79 4.47
CA LEU A 63 -6.99 -3.05 5.82
C LEU A 63 -8.19 -3.33 6.72
N TYR A 64 -8.18 -4.45 7.40
CA TYR A 64 -9.21 -4.89 8.34
C TYR A 64 -8.62 -4.97 9.76
N ASP A 65 -9.41 -4.68 10.78
CA ASP A 65 -9.03 -4.91 12.18
C ASP A 65 -9.12 -6.41 12.55
N GLY A 66 -8.70 -6.76 13.76
CA GLY A 66 -8.78 -8.11 14.29
C GLY A 66 -10.19 -8.67 14.44
N THR A 67 -11.24 -7.85 14.26
CA THR A 67 -12.64 -8.30 14.22
C THR A 67 -13.13 -8.58 12.80
N GLY A 68 -12.31 -8.30 11.79
CA GLY A 68 -12.65 -8.42 10.37
C GLY A 68 -13.37 -7.19 9.81
N LYS A 69 -13.45 -6.08 10.55
CA LYS A 69 -14.08 -4.85 10.06
C LYS A 69 -13.10 -4.07 9.19
N LEU A 70 -13.57 -3.61 8.02
CA LEU A 70 -12.79 -2.77 7.12
C LEU A 70 -12.50 -1.41 7.77
N ILE A 71 -11.22 -1.07 7.89
CA ILE A 71 -10.74 0.21 8.41
C ILE A 71 -10.35 1.14 7.27
N ARG A 72 -9.61 0.63 6.29
CA ARG A 72 -9.08 1.40 5.17
C ARG A 72 -9.17 0.63 3.85
N ASN A 73 -9.35 1.35 2.76
CA ASN A 73 -9.39 0.82 1.40
C ASN A 73 -8.77 1.87 0.48
N ASP A 74 -7.44 1.83 0.38
CA ASP A 74 -6.66 2.91 -0.23
C ASP A 74 -5.79 2.37 -1.38
N PRO A 75 -5.64 3.14 -2.46
CA PRO A 75 -4.58 2.92 -3.43
C PRO A 75 -3.25 3.48 -2.90
N ILE A 76 -2.19 2.68 -2.94
CA ILE A 76 -0.88 3.02 -2.39
C ILE A 76 0.26 2.82 -3.41
N PHE A 77 1.27 3.68 -3.33
CA PHE A 77 2.56 3.45 -3.97
C PHE A 77 3.55 2.93 -2.92
N LEU A 78 4.26 1.84 -3.21
CA LEU A 78 5.25 1.26 -2.30
C LEU A 78 6.57 2.04 -2.27
N SER A 79 6.74 3.01 -3.16
CA SER A 79 7.89 3.90 -3.16
C SER A 79 7.47 5.30 -3.57
N ARG A 80 8.20 6.30 -3.08
CA ARG A 80 7.93 7.68 -3.45
C ARG A 80 8.14 7.82 -4.97
N PRO A 81 7.11 8.22 -5.73
CA PRO A 81 7.25 8.35 -7.16
C PRO A 81 8.29 9.43 -7.49
N LYS A 82 9.36 9.04 -8.20
CA LYS A 82 10.37 9.99 -8.67
C LYS A 82 9.70 11.01 -9.60
N ARG A 83 10.06 12.28 -9.48
CA ARG A 83 9.74 13.28 -10.52
C ARG A 83 10.48 12.83 -11.78
N GLN A 84 9.77 12.32 -12.78
CA GLN A 84 10.30 12.31 -14.14
C GLN A 84 10.54 13.78 -14.48
N LYS A 85 11.80 14.20 -14.48
CA LYS A 85 12.20 15.40 -15.23
C LYS A 85 11.97 15.02 -16.68
N TYR A 86 11.02 15.68 -17.34
CA TYR A 86 10.98 15.67 -18.79
C TYR A 86 12.35 16.22 -19.24
N MET A 87 13.13 15.39 -19.94
CA MET A 87 14.29 15.85 -20.71
C MET A 87 13.80 16.60 -21.94
#